data_AF-A0A2G9YCD0-F1
#
_entry.id   AF-A0A2G9YCD0-F1
#
_cell.length_a   1.000
_cell.length_b   1.000
_cell.length_c   1.000
_cell.angle_alpha   90.00
_cell.angle_beta   90.00
_cell.angle_gamma   90.00
#
_symmetry.space_group_name_H-M   'P 1'
#
loop_
_entity.id
_entity.type
_entity.pdbx_description
1 polymer ?
#
loop_
_entity_poly.entity_id
_entity_poly.type
_entity_poly.pdbx_seq_one_letter_code
_entity_poly.pdbx_strand_id
1 'polypeptide(L)'
;MPKKYIGITKKAGIRTVIVTGDHRLTAKAIAEEIGLDARDENIIDGKELETISDDDLREKAKYVSIYARVSPRHKLRIVDALQANEEVVAMLGDEVNDAPALKSADIGVAVGSGADVAKEVADLVLLDDNFKTVVKAIEQGRVVFGNIRKVFVYLVADDFSELFLFLGSMAMGFPLPLLPAQILWINLVEDGLPDIALTTEQETKGVMDEKPRNPKEPILNKPMKHWVAAIFLITGIAAFLSFFILWKLTGDIQKTRTIKASLNTATERN
;
A
#
# COMPACT_ATOMS: atom_id res chain seq x y z
N MET A 1 22.98 -17.04 3.79
CA MET A 1 22.14 -16.35 2.78
C MET A 1 20.94 -15.56 3.33
N PRO A 2 20.35 -15.87 4.52
CA PRO A 2 19.28 -15.03 5.12
C PRO A 2 19.75 -13.63 5.55
N LYS A 3 20.98 -13.53 6.10
CA LYS A 3 21.58 -12.30 6.64
C LYS A 3 21.50 -11.09 5.71
N LYS A 4 21.68 -11.29 4.39
CA LYS A 4 21.57 -10.21 3.40
C LYS A 4 20.15 -9.62 3.38
N TYR A 5 19.14 -10.48 3.36
CA TYR A 5 17.73 -10.08 3.25
C TYR A 5 17.21 -9.49 4.55
N ILE A 6 17.66 -9.99 5.71
CA ILE A 6 17.44 -9.35 7.02
C ILE A 6 18.08 -7.96 7.07
N GLY A 7 19.27 -7.79 6.49
CA GLY A 7 19.89 -6.47 6.34
C GLY A 7 19.06 -5.51 5.49
N ILE A 8 18.45 -6.00 4.40
CA ILE A 8 17.58 -5.20 3.53
C ILE A 8 16.30 -4.80 4.27
N THR A 9 15.63 -5.73 4.97
CA THR A 9 14.42 -5.39 5.74
C THR A 9 14.72 -4.38 6.84
N LYS A 10 15.85 -4.55 7.55
CA LYS A 10 16.31 -3.59 8.56
C LYS A 10 16.58 -2.20 7.98
N LYS A 11 17.24 -2.13 6.81
CA LYS A 11 17.47 -0.85 6.10
C LYS A 11 16.14 -0.18 5.70
N ALA A 12 15.17 -0.98 5.27
CA ALA A 12 13.82 -0.55 4.91
C ALA A 12 12.93 -0.19 6.11
N GLY A 13 13.48 -0.18 7.34
CA GLY A 13 12.77 0.13 8.58
C GLY A 13 11.78 -0.95 9.02
N ILE A 14 11.91 -2.18 8.52
CA ILE A 14 11.06 -3.32 8.88
C ILE A 14 11.76 -4.12 9.98
N ARG A 15 11.07 -4.32 11.10
CA ARG A 15 11.57 -5.12 12.22
C ARG A 15 11.29 -6.59 11.97
N THR A 16 12.33 -7.42 12.11
CA THR A 16 12.19 -8.87 12.08
C THR A 16 12.31 -9.42 13.49
N VAL A 17 11.35 -10.27 13.87
CA VAL A 17 11.25 -10.89 15.19
C VAL A 17 11.25 -12.40 15.00
N ILE A 18 12.07 -13.13 15.75
CA ILE A 18 12.05 -14.59 15.78
C ILE A 18 11.03 -15.05 16.81
N VAL A 19 10.13 -15.94 16.42
CA VAL A 19 9.16 -16.59 17.31
C VAL A 19 9.28 -18.10 17.13
N THR A 20 9.91 -18.79 18.08
CA THR A 20 10.23 -20.22 17.96
C THR A 20 9.88 -21.03 19.21
N GLY A 21 9.55 -22.30 19.01
CA GLY A 21 9.43 -23.31 20.07
C GLY A 21 10.80 -23.78 20.60
N ASP A 22 11.89 -23.44 19.92
CA ASP A 22 13.24 -23.85 20.29
C ASP A 22 13.73 -23.24 21.60
N HIS A 23 14.83 -23.81 22.09
CA HIS A 23 15.53 -23.33 23.26
C HIS A 23 16.11 -21.92 23.04
N ARG A 24 16.06 -21.08 24.07
CA ARG A 24 16.63 -19.71 24.11
C ARG A 24 18.02 -19.60 23.48
N LEU A 25 18.94 -20.47 23.89
CA LEU A 25 20.33 -20.50 23.40
C LEU A 25 20.42 -20.78 21.89
N THR A 26 19.61 -21.70 21.37
CA THR A 26 19.56 -22.02 19.94
C THR A 26 19.00 -20.84 19.15
N ALA A 27 17.89 -20.27 19.63
CA ALA A 27 17.28 -19.09 19.01
C ALA A 27 18.25 -17.90 18.98
N LYS A 28 18.99 -17.67 20.07
CA LYS A 28 20.04 -16.65 20.19
C LYS A 28 21.15 -16.85 19.15
N ALA A 29 21.68 -18.07 19.05
CA ALA A 29 22.74 -18.39 18.09
C ALA A 29 22.30 -18.13 16.63
N ILE A 30 21.08 -18.57 16.27
CA ILE A 30 20.51 -18.34 14.93
C ILE A 30 20.31 -16.84 14.67
N ALA A 31 19.80 -16.10 15.65
CA ALA A 31 19.59 -14.66 15.54
C ALA A 31 20.90 -13.90 15.27
N GLU A 32 21.97 -14.23 15.98
CA GLU A 32 23.31 -13.64 15.78
C GLU A 32 23.87 -13.97 14.38
N GLU A 33 23.68 -15.21 13.91
CA GLU A 33 24.11 -15.64 12.58
C GLU A 33 23.46 -14.79 11.48
N ILE A 34 22.15 -14.58 11.58
CA ILE A 34 21.38 -13.80 10.60
C ILE A 34 21.43 -12.29 10.81
N GLY A 35 22.11 -11.81 11.87
CA GLY A 35 22.36 -10.39 12.12
C GLY A 35 21.25 -9.64 12.87
N LEU A 36 20.43 -10.35 13.64
CA LEU A 36 19.48 -9.75 14.58
C LEU A 36 20.14 -9.45 15.94
N ASP A 37 19.52 -8.52 16.67
CA ASP A 37 19.95 -8.18 18.02
C ASP A 37 19.52 -9.29 19.00
N ALA A 38 20.50 -9.98 19.56
CA ALA A 38 20.28 -11.15 20.42
C ALA A 38 20.77 -10.93 21.85
N ARG A 39 20.86 -9.68 22.31
CA ARG A 39 21.14 -9.36 23.72
C ARG A 39 20.08 -9.99 24.62
N ASP A 40 20.49 -10.48 25.79
CA ASP A 40 19.58 -11.23 26.67
C ASP A 40 18.35 -10.41 27.14
N GLU A 41 18.46 -9.08 27.17
CA GLU A 41 17.35 -8.15 27.44
C GLU A 41 16.25 -8.13 26.37
N ASN A 42 16.57 -8.57 25.14
CA ASN A 42 15.66 -8.59 23.99
C ASN A 42 15.09 -9.99 23.71
N ILE A 43 15.25 -10.93 24.65
CA ILE A 43 14.78 -12.31 24.53
C ILE A 43 13.83 -12.64 25.67
N ILE A 44 12.63 -13.09 25.32
CA ILE A 44 11.60 -13.54 26.27
C ILE A 44 11.32 -15.03 26.05
N ASP A 45 11.35 -15.82 27.12
CA ASP A 45 10.91 -17.22 27.07
C ASP A 45 9.39 -17.36 27.25
N GLY A 46 8.81 -18.45 26.74
CA GLY A 46 7.39 -18.75 26.88
C GLY A 46 6.87 -18.75 28.33
N LYS A 47 7.70 -19.15 29.30
CA LYS A 47 7.35 -19.08 30.74
C LYS A 47 7.22 -17.64 31.24
N GLU A 48 8.03 -16.74 30.71
CA GLU A 48 7.92 -15.31 31.03
C GLU A 48 6.66 -14.73 30.39
N LEU A 49 6.33 -15.12 29.15
CA LEU A 49 5.09 -14.72 28.49
C LEU A 49 3.83 -15.11 29.28
N GLU A 50 3.82 -16.26 29.96
CA GLU A 50 2.67 -16.69 30.77
C GLU A 50 2.42 -15.79 31.99
N THR A 51 3.45 -15.12 32.50
CA THR A 51 3.37 -14.30 33.71
C THR A 51 3.23 -12.80 33.41
N ILE A 52 3.64 -12.37 32.22
CA ILE A 52 3.54 -10.98 31.78
C ILE A 52 2.10 -10.65 31.35
N SER A 53 1.59 -9.51 31.81
CA SER A 53 0.28 -8.97 31.42
C SER A 53 0.28 -8.54 29.95
N ASP A 54 -0.89 -8.44 29.31
CA ASP A 54 -0.95 -8.06 27.89
C ASP A 54 -0.49 -6.61 27.66
N ASP A 55 -0.72 -5.70 28.62
CA ASP A 55 -0.22 -4.32 28.56
C ASP A 55 1.32 -4.24 28.68
N ASP A 56 1.90 -5.01 29.60
CA ASP A 56 3.37 -5.10 29.73
C ASP A 56 4.00 -5.78 28.52
N LEU A 57 3.33 -6.79 27.96
CA LEU A 57 3.77 -7.46 26.74
C LEU A 57 3.75 -6.47 25.57
N ARG A 58 2.72 -5.63 25.45
CA ARG A 58 2.65 -4.58 24.43
C ARG A 58 3.85 -3.63 24.51
N GLU A 59 4.21 -3.17 25.71
CA GLU A 59 5.37 -2.28 25.87
C GLU A 59 6.70 -2.97 25.58
N LYS A 60 6.88 -4.21 26.06
CA LYS A 60 8.09 -5.00 25.79
C LYS A 60 8.22 -5.39 24.31
N ALA A 61 7.10 -5.67 23.65
CA ALA A 61 7.07 -6.12 22.25
C ALA A 61 7.69 -5.11 21.27
N LYS A 62 7.83 -3.83 21.65
CA LYS A 62 8.52 -2.79 20.86
C LYS A 62 10.02 -3.06 20.67
N TYR A 63 10.64 -3.78 21.60
CA TYR A 63 12.11 -3.96 21.64
C TYR A 63 12.55 -5.42 21.55
N VAL A 64 11.67 -6.35 21.94
CA VAL A 64 11.96 -7.79 21.88
C VAL A 64 12.19 -8.22 20.43
N SER A 65 13.28 -8.97 20.23
CA SER A 65 13.69 -9.47 18.93
C SER A 65 13.54 -10.99 18.83
N ILE A 66 13.44 -11.69 19.97
CA ILE A 66 13.37 -13.16 20.03
C ILE A 66 12.37 -13.59 21.11
N TYR A 67 11.43 -14.44 20.73
CA TYR A 67 10.57 -15.19 21.63
C TYR A 67 10.89 -16.67 21.49
N ALA A 68 11.35 -17.30 22.58
CA ALA A 68 11.80 -18.69 22.60
C ALA A 68 10.87 -19.56 23.45
N ARG A 69 10.88 -20.88 23.22
CA ARG A 69 9.99 -21.85 23.86
C ARG A 69 8.51 -21.42 23.84
N VAL A 70 8.06 -20.85 22.72
CA VAL A 70 6.68 -20.35 22.61
C VAL A 70 5.68 -21.46 22.28
N SER A 71 4.47 -21.33 22.81
CA SER A 71 3.32 -22.17 22.47
C SER A 71 2.50 -21.54 21.33
N PRO A 72 1.58 -22.28 20.68
CA PRO A 72 0.68 -21.71 19.67
C PRO A 72 -0.10 -20.49 20.20
N ARG A 73 -0.56 -20.55 21.45
CA ARG A 73 -1.25 -19.44 22.13
C ARG A 73 -0.33 -18.22 22.33
N HIS A 74 0.96 -18.45 22.57
CA HIS A 74 1.93 -17.35 22.70
C HIS A 74 2.15 -16.64 21.36
N LYS A 75 2.21 -17.37 20.24
CA LYS A 75 2.34 -16.75 18.91
C LYS A 75 1.21 -15.76 18.64
N LEU A 76 -0.03 -16.16 18.93
CA LEU A 76 -1.20 -15.29 18.80
C LEU A 76 -1.10 -14.05 19.70
N ARG A 77 -0.80 -14.23 20.99
CA ARG A 77 -0.62 -13.10 21.94
C ARG A 77 0.46 -12.11 21.51
N ILE A 78 1.55 -12.60 20.91
CA ILE A 78 2.62 -11.74 20.39
C ILE A 78 2.12 -10.91 19.21
N VAL A 79 1.40 -11.53 18.26
CA VAL A 79 0.79 -10.81 17.12
C VAL A 79 -0.16 -9.72 17.62
N ASP A 80 -1.05 -10.04 18.55
CA ASP A 80 -2.01 -9.08 19.10
C ASP A 80 -1.30 -7.91 19.81
N ALA A 81 -0.23 -8.18 20.56
CA ALA A 81 0.56 -7.16 21.24
C ALA A 81 1.30 -6.23 20.25
N LEU A 82 1.77 -6.76 19.13
CA LEU A 82 2.40 -5.98 18.06
C LEU A 82 1.37 -5.10 17.34
N GLN A 83 0.20 -5.65 17.00
CA GLN A 83 -0.90 -4.90 16.39
C GLN A 83 -1.44 -3.81 17.32
N ALA A 84 -1.48 -4.06 18.62
CA ALA A 84 -1.86 -3.06 19.63
C ALA A 84 -0.89 -1.86 19.70
N ASN A 85 0.33 -2.00 19.15
CA ASN A 85 1.27 -0.89 18.94
C ASN A 85 1.07 -0.15 17.61
N GLU A 86 -0.02 -0.43 16.89
CA GLU A 86 -0.31 0.10 15.55
C GLU A 86 0.72 -0.31 14.48
N GLU A 87 1.46 -1.39 14.73
CA GLU A 87 2.33 -2.02 13.73
C GLU A 87 1.50 -2.89 12.78
N VAL A 88 1.89 -2.94 11.51
CA VAL A 88 1.36 -3.90 10.54
C VAL A 88 2.21 -5.17 10.63
N VAL A 89 1.60 -6.28 11.02
CA VAL A 89 2.30 -7.53 11.36
C VAL A 89 2.14 -8.53 10.22
N ALA A 90 3.28 -8.96 9.67
CA ALA A 90 3.34 -10.12 8.80
C ALA A 90 3.89 -11.32 9.60
N MET A 91 3.11 -12.40 9.68
CA MET A 91 3.54 -13.63 10.33
C MET A 91 3.94 -14.67 9.29
N LEU A 92 5.11 -15.27 9.46
CA LEU A 92 5.57 -16.41 8.67
C LEU A 92 5.42 -17.69 9.50
N GLY A 93 4.83 -18.73 8.93
CA GLY A 93 4.63 -20.01 9.60
C GLY A 93 4.50 -21.17 8.61
N ASP A 94 4.67 -22.38 9.11
CA ASP A 94 4.67 -23.62 8.32
C ASP A 94 3.90 -24.75 9.01
N GLU A 95 3.71 -24.66 10.33
CA GLU A 95 2.99 -25.65 11.12
C GLU A 95 1.49 -25.40 11.20
N VAL A 96 0.71 -26.47 11.43
CA VAL A 96 -0.72 -26.38 11.78
C VAL A 96 -0.94 -25.49 13.01
N ASN A 97 0.01 -25.52 13.94
CA ASN A 97 0.02 -24.73 15.16
C ASN A 97 0.09 -23.22 14.92
N ASP A 98 0.56 -22.79 13.75
CA ASP A 98 0.71 -21.39 13.40
C ASP A 98 -0.57 -20.81 12.83
N ALA A 99 -1.52 -21.66 12.45
CA ALA A 99 -2.73 -21.24 11.76
C ALA A 99 -3.53 -20.13 12.48
N PRO A 100 -3.75 -20.17 13.81
CA PRO A 100 -4.45 -19.09 14.49
C PRO A 100 -3.73 -17.74 14.40
N ALA A 101 -2.40 -17.75 14.53
CA ALA A 101 -1.61 -16.53 14.55
C ALA A 101 -1.34 -16.01 13.12
N LEU A 102 -1.19 -16.90 12.13
CA LEU A 102 -1.22 -16.57 10.70
C LEU A 102 -2.52 -15.87 10.33
N LYS A 103 -3.65 -16.35 10.86
CA LYS A 103 -4.96 -15.76 10.56
C LYS A 103 -5.22 -14.43 11.25
N SER A 104 -4.60 -14.20 12.41
CA SER A 104 -4.74 -12.95 13.19
C SER A 104 -3.84 -11.83 12.66
N ALA A 105 -2.67 -12.19 12.11
CA ALA A 105 -1.74 -11.23 11.53
C ALA A 105 -2.38 -10.44 10.39
N ASP A 106 -1.91 -9.21 10.15
CA ASP A 106 -2.38 -8.40 9.02
C ASP A 106 -2.07 -9.06 7.67
N ILE A 107 -0.98 -9.82 7.62
CA ILE A 107 -0.64 -10.72 6.51
C ILE A 107 -0.09 -12.03 7.05
N GLY A 108 -0.81 -13.13 6.86
CA GLY A 108 -0.32 -14.49 7.08
C GLY A 108 0.48 -15.01 5.88
N VAL A 109 1.70 -15.48 6.11
CA VAL A 109 2.57 -16.05 5.08
C VAL A 109 2.89 -17.50 5.41
N ALA A 110 2.48 -18.41 4.54
CA ALA A 110 2.83 -19.82 4.63
C ALA A 110 3.98 -20.19 3.68
N VAL A 111 4.81 -21.15 4.06
CA VAL A 111 5.78 -21.77 3.13
C VAL A 111 5.09 -22.90 2.34
N GLY A 112 5.51 -23.11 1.10
CA GLY A 112 4.92 -24.10 0.18
C GLY A 112 5.08 -25.54 0.67
N SER A 113 6.21 -25.84 1.33
CA SER A 113 6.44 -27.12 2.01
C SER A 113 5.72 -27.27 3.36
N GLY A 114 5.03 -26.23 3.83
CA GLY A 114 4.29 -26.22 5.08
C GLY A 114 3.01 -27.06 5.03
N ALA A 115 2.40 -27.25 6.21
CA ALA A 115 1.16 -28.00 6.35
C ALA A 115 0.02 -27.38 5.54
N ASP A 116 -0.87 -28.23 5.00
CA ASP A 116 -2.01 -27.76 4.19
C ASP A 116 -2.90 -26.78 4.94
N VAL A 117 -3.10 -27.02 6.25
CA VAL A 117 -3.86 -26.10 7.12
C VAL A 117 -3.22 -24.71 7.19
N ALA A 118 -1.89 -24.62 7.25
CA ALA A 118 -1.19 -23.32 7.29
C ALA A 118 -1.35 -22.56 5.95
N LYS A 119 -1.29 -23.28 4.83
CA LYS A 119 -1.48 -22.70 3.49
C LYS A 119 -2.92 -22.25 3.24
N GLU A 120 -3.92 -22.97 3.76
CA GLU A 120 -5.33 -22.60 3.61
C GLU A 120 -5.71 -21.33 4.38
N VAL A 121 -5.05 -21.06 5.51
CA VAL A 121 -5.35 -19.87 6.33
C VAL A 121 -4.53 -18.64 5.98
N ALA A 122 -3.37 -18.82 5.34
CA ALA A 122 -2.46 -17.74 4.97
C ALA A 122 -2.99 -16.91 3.79
N ASP A 123 -2.66 -15.62 3.77
CA ASP A 123 -2.97 -14.72 2.67
C ASP A 123 -1.97 -14.85 1.51
N LEU A 124 -0.75 -15.33 1.80
CA LEU A 124 0.32 -15.51 0.83
C LEU A 124 1.04 -16.86 1.05
N VAL A 125 1.27 -17.61 -0.02
CA VAL A 125 2.02 -18.88 0.02
C VAL A 125 3.31 -18.76 -0.78
N LEU A 126 4.45 -19.03 -0.13
CA LEU A 126 5.79 -19.01 -0.73
C LEU A 126 6.10 -20.37 -1.37
N LEU A 127 5.84 -20.50 -2.66
CA LEU A 127 6.07 -21.77 -3.38
C LEU A 127 7.54 -22.21 -3.44
N ASP A 128 8.49 -21.32 -3.18
CA ASP A 128 9.93 -21.57 -3.21
C ASP A 128 10.59 -21.64 -1.83
N ASP A 129 9.79 -21.56 -0.76
CA ASP A 129 10.22 -21.57 0.64
C ASP A 129 11.32 -20.55 0.98
N ASN A 130 11.44 -19.46 0.21
CA ASN A 130 12.57 -18.54 0.32
C ASN A 130 12.17 -17.18 0.88
N PHE A 131 12.84 -16.77 1.98
CA PHE A 131 12.65 -15.44 2.57
C PHE A 131 12.98 -14.29 1.59
N LYS A 132 13.83 -14.52 0.59
CA LYS A 132 14.05 -13.58 -0.52
C LYS A 132 12.73 -13.15 -1.18
N THR A 133 11.80 -14.08 -1.33
CA THR A 133 10.53 -13.86 -2.02
C THR A 133 9.61 -12.98 -1.18
N VAL A 134 9.67 -13.09 0.15
CA VAL A 134 9.02 -12.14 1.07
C VAL A 134 9.55 -10.72 0.86
N VAL A 135 10.87 -10.55 0.82
CA VAL A 135 11.48 -9.21 0.60
C VAL A 135 11.07 -8.63 -0.75
N LYS A 136 11.03 -9.44 -1.81
CA LYS A 136 10.54 -9.02 -3.12
C LYS A 136 9.05 -8.65 -3.09
N ALA A 137 8.22 -9.43 -2.39
CA ALA A 137 6.79 -9.13 -2.26
C ALA A 137 6.57 -7.78 -1.56
N ILE A 138 7.35 -7.47 -0.53
CA ILE A 138 7.33 -6.16 0.14
C ILE A 138 7.71 -5.04 -0.83
N GLU A 139 8.78 -5.22 -1.61
CA GLU A 139 9.22 -4.27 -2.64
C GLU A 139 8.11 -4.00 -3.67
N GLN A 140 7.53 -5.07 -4.25
CA GLN A 140 6.41 -4.95 -5.19
C GLN A 140 5.19 -4.29 -4.57
N GLY A 141 4.83 -4.63 -3.33
CA GLY A 141 3.70 -4.02 -2.63
C GLY A 141 3.87 -2.51 -2.47
N ARG A 142 5.09 -2.03 -2.16
CA ARG A 142 5.38 -0.59 -2.09
C ARG A 142 5.27 0.10 -3.45
N VAL A 143 5.74 -0.54 -4.52
CA VAL A 143 5.64 -0.03 -5.90
C VAL A 143 4.18 0.09 -6.34
N VAL A 144 3.40 -0.98 -6.17
CA VAL A 144 1.97 -1.00 -6.49
C VAL A 144 1.22 0.09 -5.74
N PHE A 145 1.48 0.27 -4.44
CA PHE A 145 0.86 1.34 -3.67
C PHE A 145 1.25 2.74 -4.18
N GLY A 146 2.52 2.94 -4.56
CA GLY A 146 3.00 4.17 -5.19
C GLY A 146 2.24 4.48 -6.49
N ASN A 147 2.04 3.47 -7.34
CA ASN A 147 1.30 3.61 -8.59
C ASN A 147 -0.19 3.91 -8.34
N ILE A 148 -0.83 3.21 -7.39
CA ILE A 148 -2.21 3.51 -6.98
C ILE A 148 -2.35 4.97 -6.54
N ARG A 149 -1.40 5.49 -5.75
CA ARG A 149 -1.42 6.88 -5.31
C ARG A 149 -1.32 7.86 -6.48
N LYS A 150 -0.50 7.57 -7.50
CA LYS A 150 -0.37 8.40 -8.71
C LYS A 150 -1.65 8.38 -9.55
N VAL A 151 -2.21 7.19 -9.82
CA VAL A 151 -3.46 7.03 -10.57
C VAL A 151 -4.60 7.76 -9.87
N PHE A 152 -4.71 7.61 -8.55
CA PHE A 152 -5.73 8.30 -7.77
C PHE A 152 -5.60 9.83 -7.86
N VAL A 153 -4.37 10.36 -7.84
CA VAL A 153 -4.13 11.81 -8.03
C VAL A 153 -4.56 12.27 -9.41
N TYR A 154 -4.23 11.50 -10.44
CA TYR A 154 -4.56 11.80 -11.83
C TYR A 154 -6.08 11.84 -12.03
N LEU A 155 -6.77 10.76 -11.66
CA LEU A 155 -8.24 10.66 -11.72
C LEU A 155 -8.94 11.79 -10.99
N VAL A 156 -8.53 12.06 -9.74
CA VAL A 156 -9.14 13.14 -8.94
C VAL A 156 -8.85 14.52 -9.55
N ALA A 157 -7.68 14.75 -10.14
CA ALA A 157 -7.40 16.04 -10.77
C ALA A 157 -8.25 16.24 -12.03
N ASP A 158 -8.44 15.18 -12.82
CA ASP A 158 -9.16 15.24 -14.09
C ASP A 158 -10.68 15.39 -13.89
N ASP A 159 -11.30 14.49 -13.10
CA ASP A 159 -12.73 14.51 -12.80
C ASP A 159 -13.18 15.86 -12.21
N PHE A 160 -12.36 16.45 -11.34
CA PHE A 160 -12.69 17.75 -10.74
C PHE A 160 -12.63 18.88 -11.76
N SER A 161 -11.74 18.82 -12.75
CA SER A 161 -11.64 19.84 -13.81
C SER A 161 -12.90 19.88 -14.66
N GLU A 162 -13.45 18.71 -15.00
CA GLU A 162 -14.74 18.57 -15.67
C GLU A 162 -15.87 19.14 -14.81
N LEU A 163 -15.90 18.79 -13.53
CA LEU A 163 -16.89 19.31 -12.60
C LEU A 163 -16.87 20.84 -12.51
N PHE A 164 -15.68 21.45 -12.49
CA PHE A 164 -15.54 22.92 -12.50
C PHE A 164 -16.11 23.54 -13.77
N LEU A 165 -15.79 22.97 -14.94
CA LEU A 165 -16.31 23.41 -16.23
C LEU A 165 -17.86 23.38 -16.24
N PHE A 166 -18.46 22.32 -15.68
CA PHE A 166 -19.91 22.20 -15.54
C PHE A 166 -20.50 23.25 -14.59
N LEU A 167 -19.99 23.33 -13.36
CA LEU A 167 -20.48 24.28 -12.35
C LEU A 167 -20.30 25.73 -12.81
N GLY A 168 -19.16 26.05 -13.42
CA GLY A 168 -18.88 27.38 -13.96
C GLY A 168 -19.83 27.76 -15.10
N SER A 169 -20.09 26.84 -16.02
CA SER A 169 -21.06 27.06 -17.11
C SER A 169 -22.47 27.27 -16.58
N MET A 170 -22.89 26.46 -15.61
CA MET A 170 -24.21 26.58 -14.99
C MET A 170 -24.37 27.89 -14.20
N ALA A 171 -23.35 28.28 -13.42
CA ALA A 171 -23.36 29.50 -12.63
C ALA A 171 -23.46 30.77 -13.50
N MET A 172 -22.85 30.75 -14.68
CA MET A 172 -22.91 31.86 -15.66
C MET A 172 -24.14 31.79 -16.58
N GLY A 173 -25.00 30.77 -16.46
CA GLY A 173 -26.16 30.57 -17.32
C GLY A 173 -25.81 30.17 -18.76
N PHE A 174 -24.62 29.61 -18.97
CA PHE A 174 -24.16 29.11 -20.27
C PHE A 174 -24.71 27.72 -20.57
N PRO A 175 -24.83 27.34 -21.86
CA PRO A 175 -25.22 25.99 -22.23
C PRO A 175 -24.19 24.97 -21.72
N LEU A 176 -24.66 23.77 -21.38
CA LEU A 176 -23.79 22.71 -20.87
C LEU A 176 -22.69 22.37 -21.90
N PRO A 177 -21.41 22.34 -21.48
CA PRO A 177 -20.28 22.17 -22.38
C PRO A 177 -20.12 20.76 -22.93
N LEU A 178 -20.61 19.76 -22.18
CA LEU A 178 -20.70 18.36 -22.60
C LEU A 178 -22.06 17.78 -22.22
N LEU A 179 -22.49 16.76 -22.97
CA LEU A 179 -23.65 15.93 -22.64
C LEU A 179 -23.25 14.81 -21.67
N PRO A 180 -24.17 14.31 -20.83
CA PRO A 180 -23.88 13.19 -19.93
C PRO A 180 -23.31 11.96 -20.64
N ALA A 181 -23.79 11.66 -21.85
CA ALA A 181 -23.27 10.54 -22.65
C ALA A 181 -21.82 10.76 -23.12
N GLN A 182 -21.39 12.02 -23.33
CA GLN A 182 -20.01 12.34 -23.69
C GLN A 182 -19.08 12.20 -22.49
N ILE A 183 -19.53 12.60 -21.29
CA ILE A 183 -18.78 12.40 -20.04
C ILE A 183 -18.58 10.90 -19.81
N LEU A 184 -19.64 10.10 -19.92
CA LEU A 184 -19.53 8.65 -19.76
C LEU A 184 -18.55 8.02 -20.74
N TRP A 185 -18.45 8.56 -21.97
CA TRP A 185 -17.50 8.08 -22.96
C TRP A 185 -16.06 8.41 -22.56
N ILE A 186 -15.81 9.63 -22.07
CA ILE A 186 -14.50 10.08 -21.59
C ILE A 186 -14.07 9.19 -20.41
N ASN A 187 -14.83 9.19 -19.31
CA ASN A 187 -14.44 8.50 -18.08
C ASN A 187 -14.33 6.96 -18.21
N LEU A 188 -15.10 6.33 -19.11
CA LEU A 188 -15.09 4.87 -19.24
C LEU A 188 -14.14 4.36 -20.32
N VAL A 189 -14.03 5.07 -21.44
CA VAL A 189 -13.31 4.58 -22.63
C VAL A 189 -12.02 5.33 -22.85
N GLU A 190 -12.03 6.65 -22.68
CA GLU A 190 -10.87 7.51 -22.93
C GLU A 190 -9.84 7.37 -21.81
N ASP A 191 -10.25 7.66 -20.57
CA ASP A 191 -9.36 7.69 -19.40
C ASP A 191 -8.91 6.28 -18.97
N GLY A 192 -9.76 5.28 -19.22
CA GLY A 192 -9.54 3.91 -18.72
C GLY A 192 -8.24 3.27 -19.24
N LEU A 193 -7.82 3.58 -20.47
CA LEU A 193 -6.58 3.03 -21.03
C LEU A 193 -5.32 3.70 -20.43
N PRO A 194 -5.20 5.04 -20.41
CA PRO A 194 -4.16 5.75 -19.66
C PRO A 194 -4.07 5.33 -18.18
N ASP A 195 -5.19 5.18 -17.49
CA ASP A 195 -5.23 4.80 -16.08
C ASP A 195 -4.57 3.43 -15.83
N ILE A 196 -4.90 2.45 -16.67
CA ILE A 196 -4.29 1.13 -16.61
C ILE A 196 -2.79 1.23 -16.89
N ALA A 197 -2.38 2.03 -17.88
CA ALA A 197 -0.96 2.23 -18.18
C ALA A 197 -0.19 2.80 -16.97
N LEU A 198 -0.77 3.77 -16.26
CA LEU A 198 -0.20 4.36 -15.05
C LEU A 198 -0.06 3.35 -13.89
N THR A 199 -0.90 2.31 -13.82
CA THR A 199 -0.71 1.23 -12.82
C THR A 199 0.54 0.38 -13.06
N THR A 200 1.03 0.34 -14.30
CA THR A 200 2.17 -0.50 -14.73
C THR A 200 3.52 0.22 -14.75
N GLU A 201 3.56 1.46 -14.22
CA GLU A 201 4.78 2.24 -14.15
C GLU A 201 5.86 1.53 -13.32
N GLN A 202 7.10 1.54 -13.81
CA GLN A 202 8.18 0.74 -13.24
C GLN A 202 8.67 1.27 -11.88
N GLU A 203 9.35 0.37 -11.15
CA GLU A 203 9.89 0.59 -9.82
C GLU A 203 10.70 1.89 -9.69
N THR A 204 10.37 2.69 -8.69
CA THR A 204 11.19 3.84 -8.33
C THR A 204 12.42 3.34 -7.57
N LYS A 205 13.62 3.67 -8.05
CA LYS A 205 14.88 3.34 -7.37
C LYS A 205 14.83 3.85 -5.93
N GLY A 206 15.14 2.98 -4.97
CA GLY A 206 15.19 3.34 -3.56
C GLY A 206 13.91 3.09 -2.76
N VAL A 207 12.90 2.42 -3.32
CA VAL A 207 11.65 2.10 -2.58
C VAL A 207 11.90 1.30 -1.28
N MET A 208 12.97 0.49 -1.25
CA MET A 208 13.40 -0.28 -0.08
C MET A 208 14.33 0.50 0.88
N ASP A 209 14.60 1.78 0.60
CA ASP A 209 15.37 2.67 1.49
C ASP A 209 14.44 3.55 2.35
N GLU A 210 13.15 3.61 2.02
CA GLU A 210 12.14 4.33 2.78
C GLU A 210 11.63 3.50 3.97
N LYS A 211 11.23 4.19 5.05
CA LYS A 211 10.56 3.55 6.19
C LYS A 211 9.16 3.07 5.81
N PRO A 212 8.58 2.08 6.53
CA PRO A 212 7.21 1.66 6.31
C PRO A 212 6.25 2.85 6.44
N ARG A 213 5.28 2.93 5.52
CA ARG A 213 4.26 3.97 5.53
C ARG A 213 3.40 3.84 6.79
N ASN A 214 2.98 4.98 7.35
CA ASN A 214 1.95 4.97 8.39
C ASN A 214 0.60 4.55 7.77
N PRO A 215 -0.07 3.49 8.25
CA PRO A 215 -1.36 3.05 7.71
C PRO A 215 -2.43 4.15 7.74
N LYS A 216 -2.38 5.05 8.73
CA LYS A 216 -3.30 6.19 8.90
C LYS A 216 -3.00 7.37 7.98
N GLU A 217 -1.91 7.34 7.22
CA GLU A 217 -1.62 8.39 6.24
C GLU A 217 -2.67 8.33 5.11
N PRO A 218 -3.35 9.45 4.79
CA PRO A 218 -4.28 9.49 3.66
C PRO A 218 -3.54 9.28 2.33
N ILE A 219 -4.26 8.81 1.31
CA ILE A 219 -3.71 8.65 -0.05
C ILE A 219 -3.18 9.98 -0.57
N LEU A 220 -3.95 11.07 -0.39
CA LEU A 220 -3.54 12.45 -0.70
C LEU A 220 -2.97 13.15 0.54
N ASN A 221 -1.64 13.31 0.58
CA ASN A 221 -0.99 14.11 1.61
C ASN A 221 -1.27 15.63 1.40
N LYS A 222 -0.98 16.46 2.41
CA LYS A 222 -1.25 17.91 2.33
C LYS A 222 -0.59 18.57 1.10
N PRO A 223 0.71 18.36 0.80
CA PRO A 223 1.31 18.92 -0.42
C PRO A 223 0.60 18.49 -1.70
N MET A 224 0.25 17.21 -1.84
CA MET A 224 -0.47 16.69 -2.99
C MET A 224 -1.84 17.35 -3.14
N LYS A 225 -2.56 17.64 -2.03
CA LYS A 225 -3.83 18.37 -2.11
C LYS A 225 -3.68 19.77 -2.70
N HIS A 226 -2.61 20.49 -2.36
CA HIS A 226 -2.35 21.82 -2.95
C HIS A 226 -2.01 21.70 -4.43
N TRP A 227 -1.20 20.70 -4.81
CA TRP A 227 -0.88 20.41 -6.21
C TRP A 227 -2.12 20.04 -7.03
N VAL A 228 -2.95 19.13 -6.53
CA VAL A 228 -4.22 18.73 -7.16
C VAL A 228 -5.13 19.94 -7.31
N ALA A 229 -5.27 20.78 -6.28
CA ALA A 229 -6.09 21.99 -6.35
C ALA A 229 -5.56 23.01 -7.38
N ALA A 230 -4.23 23.14 -7.52
CA ALA A 230 -3.63 24.01 -8.51
C ALA A 230 -3.85 23.50 -9.93
N ILE A 231 -3.64 22.20 -10.17
CA ILE A 231 -3.90 21.56 -11.46
C ILE A 231 -5.37 21.78 -11.81
N PHE A 232 -6.29 21.39 -10.92
CA PHE A 232 -7.73 21.59 -11.04
C PHE A 232 -8.13 23.01 -11.45
N LEU A 233 -7.59 24.04 -10.79
CA LEU A 233 -7.93 25.42 -11.12
C LEU A 233 -7.42 25.81 -12.52
N ILE A 234 -6.20 25.41 -12.85
CA ILE A 234 -5.57 25.74 -14.15
C ILE A 234 -6.31 25.04 -15.29
N THR A 235 -6.51 23.73 -15.20
CA THR A 235 -7.19 22.91 -16.21
C THR A 235 -8.66 23.27 -16.31
N GLY A 236 -9.35 23.47 -15.18
CA GLY A 236 -10.74 23.91 -15.14
C GLY A 236 -10.96 25.28 -15.80
N ILE A 237 -10.12 26.27 -15.49
CA ILE A 237 -10.18 27.60 -16.13
C ILE A 237 -9.86 27.50 -17.62
N ALA A 238 -8.82 26.74 -17.99
CA ALA A 238 -8.44 26.54 -19.38
C ALA A 238 -9.56 25.88 -20.19
N ALA A 239 -10.19 24.84 -19.65
CA ALA A 239 -11.32 24.14 -20.27
C ALA A 239 -12.56 25.04 -20.39
N PHE A 240 -12.82 25.88 -19.38
CA PHE A 240 -13.90 26.86 -19.42
C PHE A 240 -13.67 27.93 -20.48
N LEU A 241 -12.47 28.52 -20.53
CA LEU A 241 -12.11 29.53 -21.52
C LEU A 241 -12.11 28.95 -22.93
N SER A 242 -11.58 27.73 -23.12
CA SER A 242 -11.57 27.08 -24.43
C SER A 242 -12.99 26.82 -24.93
N PHE A 243 -13.88 26.33 -24.06
CA PHE A 243 -15.29 26.16 -24.38
C PHE A 243 -15.95 27.50 -24.76
N PHE A 244 -15.73 28.55 -23.97
CA PHE A 244 -16.34 29.86 -24.22
C PHE A 244 -15.86 30.48 -25.54
N ILE A 245 -14.56 30.40 -25.83
CA ILE A 245 -13.97 30.88 -27.09
C ILE A 245 -14.53 30.08 -28.27
N LEU A 246 -14.54 28.75 -28.17
CA LEU A 246 -15.08 27.88 -29.23
C LEU A 246 -16.56 28.15 -29.48
N TRP A 247 -17.34 28.35 -28.42
CA TRP A 247 -18.77 28.68 -28.54
C TRP A 247 -18.98 30.02 -29.25
N LYS A 248 -18.19 31.04 -28.89
CA LYS A 248 -18.22 32.35 -29.56
C LYS A 248 -17.81 32.30 -31.02
N LEU A 249 -16.84 31.45 -31.38
CA LEU A 249 -16.35 31.31 -32.75
C LEU A 249 -17.28 30.48 -33.64
N THR A 250 -17.83 29.37 -33.13
CA THR A 250 -18.69 28.48 -33.93
C THR A 250 -20.13 28.95 -34.01
N GLY A 251 -20.64 29.65 -32.98
CA GLY A 251 -22.05 30.06 -32.89
C GLY A 251 -23.06 28.91 -32.80
N ASP A 252 -22.58 27.66 -32.74
CA ASP A 252 -23.36 26.44 -32.75
C ASP A 252 -22.87 25.50 -31.64
N ILE A 253 -23.72 25.32 -30.63
CA ILE A 253 -23.42 24.52 -29.44
C ILE A 253 -23.14 23.05 -29.77
N GLN A 254 -23.77 22.48 -30.82
CA GLN A 254 -23.55 21.09 -31.18
C GLN A 254 -22.14 20.92 -31.75
N LYS A 255 -21.71 21.85 -32.62
CA LYS A 255 -20.33 21.86 -33.14
C LYS A 255 -19.32 22.10 -32.03
N THR A 256 -19.60 23.03 -31.10
CA THR A 256 -18.73 23.30 -29.95
C THR A 256 -18.52 22.03 -29.11
N ARG A 257 -19.61 21.31 -28.79
CA ARG A 257 -19.57 20.06 -28.02
C ARG A 257 -18.76 18.97 -28.70
N THR A 258 -18.95 18.79 -30.01
CA THR A 258 -18.19 17.80 -30.79
C THR A 258 -16.70 18.14 -30.82
N ILE A 259 -16.36 19.41 -31.01
CA ILE A 259 -14.97 19.88 -31.04
C ILE A 259 -14.31 19.71 -29.66
N LYS A 260 -14.97 20.11 -28.56
CA LYS A 260 -14.45 19.92 -27.19
C LYS A 260 -14.23 18.44 -26.89
N ALA A 261 -15.24 17.60 -27.17
CA ALA A 261 -15.12 16.16 -26.95
C ALA A 261 -13.94 15.55 -27.72
N SER A 262 -13.71 15.96 -28.98
CA SER A 262 -12.57 15.49 -29.77
C SER A 262 -11.20 16.03 -29.35
N LEU A 263 -11.17 17.21 -28.72
CA LEU A 263 -9.95 17.85 -28.23
C LEU A 263 -9.42 17.19 -26.96
N ASN A 264 -10.31 16.76 -26.05
CA ASN A 264 -9.93 15.91 -24.93
C ASN A 264 -9.17 14.67 -25.45
N THR A 265 -9.72 14.04 -26.49
CA THR A 265 -9.17 12.79 -27.08
C THR A 265 -7.79 12.95 -27.72
N ALA A 266 -7.40 14.17 -28.07
CA ALA A 266 -6.10 14.48 -28.66
C ALA A 266 -5.04 14.88 -27.62
N THR A 267 -5.46 15.34 -26.44
CA THR A 267 -4.56 15.88 -25.42
C THR A 267 -3.95 14.78 -24.55
N GLU A 268 -4.66 13.65 -24.39
CA GLU A 268 -4.22 12.49 -23.60
C GLU A 268 -3.35 11.48 -24.37
N ARG A 269 -3.13 11.69 -25.67
CA ARG A 269 -2.29 10.82 -26.51
C ARG A 269 -0.78 11.15 -26.48
N ASN A 270 -0.37 12.22 -25.80
CA ASN A 270 1.03 12.65 -25.67
C ASN A 270 1.49 12.58 -24.22
#